data_AF-A0A6C0ILX4-F1
#
_entry.id   AF-A0A6C0ILX4-F1
#
_cell.length_a   1.000
_cell.length_b   1.000
_cell.length_c   1.000
_cell.angle_alpha   90.00
_cell.angle_beta   90.00
_cell.angle_gamma   90.00
#
_symmetry.space_group_name_H-M   'P 1'
#
loop_
_entity.id
_entity.type
_entity.pdbx_description
1 polymer ?
#
loop_
_entity_poly.entity_id
_entity_poly.type
_entity_poly.pdbx_seq_one_letter_code
_entity_poly.pdbx_strand_id
1 'polypeptide(L)'
;MDALVNFYNIFKKDHKKERFDIILEPLQAMSQLAFLAFYPKGSKLSINNNLIFIQTTTWTQGLLRTYNHDKRDDVFFLFNAIMRFNRFYAYMREENDDFRNLFELLITLGKLGIDNLLQTYANCEQASLLHTLQMYRTILEKPDVFSADSENSKKDIDEVFIKIRHIYTTHELNVLYNTLLLVDKNPEHYETYMTGLNAIMQPKYTAIKKWINDNIVY
;
A
#
# COMPACT_ATOMS: atom_id res chain seq x y z
N MET A 1 -19.01 34.94 -15.86
CA MET A 1 -18.44 34.50 -14.56
C MET A 1 -19.12 33.25 -14.04
N ASP A 2 -20.43 33.08 -14.25
CA ASP A 2 -21.19 31.95 -13.68
C ASP A 2 -20.81 30.56 -14.23
N ALA A 3 -20.36 30.47 -15.48
CA ALA A 3 -19.88 29.20 -16.04
C ALA A 3 -18.59 28.68 -15.37
N LEU A 4 -17.69 29.58 -14.97
CA LEU A 4 -16.44 29.22 -14.27
C LEU A 4 -16.72 28.84 -12.80
N VAL A 5 -17.68 29.51 -12.16
CA VAL A 5 -18.14 29.18 -10.81
C VAL A 5 -18.85 27.82 -10.79
N ASN A 6 -19.64 27.51 -11.82
CA ASN A 6 -20.24 26.18 -11.98
C ASN A 6 -19.20 25.10 -12.26
N PHE A 7 -18.19 25.36 -13.10
CA PHE A 7 -17.09 24.40 -13.31
C PHE A 7 -16.31 24.13 -12.02
N TYR A 8 -16.00 25.19 -11.26
CA TYR A 8 -15.36 25.09 -9.96
C TYR A 8 -16.21 24.29 -8.95
N ASN A 9 -17.53 24.51 -8.92
CA ASN A 9 -18.45 23.80 -8.03
C ASN A 9 -18.69 22.33 -8.44
N ILE A 10 -18.57 22.00 -9.74
CA ILE A 10 -18.63 20.61 -10.23
C ILE A 10 -17.33 19.86 -9.84
N PHE A 11 -16.17 20.51 -9.92
CA PHE A 11 -14.89 19.96 -9.40
C PHE A 11 -14.81 19.94 -7.87
N LYS A 12 -15.58 20.80 -7.19
CA LYS A 12 -15.72 20.87 -5.73
C LYS A 12 -16.89 20.02 -5.20
N LYS A 13 -17.28 18.97 -5.92
CA LYS A 13 -18.05 17.89 -5.32
C LYS A 13 -17.05 16.99 -4.59
N ASP A 14 -16.90 17.22 -3.29
CA ASP A 14 -16.04 16.44 -2.39
C ASP A 14 -16.46 14.97 -2.42
N HIS A 15 -15.90 14.19 -3.35
CA HIS A 15 -15.99 12.74 -3.33
C HIS A 15 -15.07 12.24 -2.22
N LYS A 16 -15.62 12.16 -1.00
CA LYS A 16 -14.96 11.50 0.13
C LYS A 16 -14.74 10.02 -0.24
N LYS A 17 -13.50 9.52 -0.16
CA LYS A 17 -13.19 8.10 -0.41
C LYS A 17 -14.15 7.22 0.39
N GLU A 18 -14.82 6.30 -0.28
CA GLU A 18 -15.82 5.47 0.37
C GLU A 18 -15.12 4.47 1.31
N ARG A 19 -15.85 3.99 2.32
CA ARG A 19 -15.31 3.00 3.28
C ARG A 19 -14.79 1.75 2.57
N PHE A 20 -15.31 1.46 1.39
CA PHE A 20 -14.87 0.40 0.50
C PHE A 20 -13.47 0.66 -0.08
N ASP A 21 -13.20 1.83 -0.67
CA ASP A 21 -11.91 2.18 -1.31
C ASP A 21 -10.72 2.14 -0.34
N ILE A 22 -11.03 2.28 0.95
CA ILE A 22 -10.09 2.29 2.07
C ILE A 22 -9.61 0.88 2.45
N ILE A 23 -10.30 -0.14 1.97
CA ILE A 23 -9.95 -1.53 2.26
C ILE A 23 -8.86 -1.96 1.29
N LEU A 24 -7.61 -1.95 1.76
CA LEU A 24 -6.44 -2.23 0.94
C LEU A 24 -6.08 -3.72 0.93
N GLU A 25 -5.59 -4.22 -0.22
CA GLU A 25 -5.02 -5.56 -0.29
C GLU A 25 -3.63 -5.59 0.38
N PRO A 26 -3.39 -6.49 1.36
CA PRO A 26 -2.19 -6.43 2.19
C PRO A 26 -0.86 -6.68 1.48
N LEU A 27 -0.76 -7.66 0.56
CA LEU A 27 0.51 -7.99 -0.09
C LEU A 27 0.92 -6.92 -1.09
N GLN A 28 -0.03 -6.39 -1.86
CA GLN A 28 0.17 -5.31 -2.80
C GLN A 28 0.58 -4.03 -2.06
N ALA A 29 -0.10 -3.70 -0.96
CA ALA A 29 0.29 -2.57 -0.12
C ALA A 29 1.72 -2.71 0.41
N MET A 30 2.09 -3.89 0.92
CA MET A 30 3.44 -4.15 1.42
C MET A 30 4.50 -4.15 0.31
N SER A 31 4.18 -4.65 -0.87
CA SER A 31 5.07 -4.60 -2.03
C SER A 31 5.38 -3.16 -2.40
N GLN A 32 4.37 -2.29 -2.47
CA GLN A 32 4.55 -0.87 -2.79
C GLN A 32 5.34 -0.14 -1.70
N LEU A 33 5.11 -0.45 -0.43
CA LEU A 33 5.96 0.06 0.66
C LEU A 33 7.40 -0.41 0.54
N ALA A 34 7.65 -1.66 0.15
CA ALA A 34 9.00 -2.16 -0.08
C ALA A 34 9.70 -1.42 -1.21
N PHE A 35 9.05 -1.22 -2.35
CA PHE A 35 9.64 -0.45 -3.46
C PHE A 35 9.90 1.01 -3.10
N LEU A 36 9.08 1.60 -2.22
CA LEU A 36 9.26 2.98 -1.79
C LEU A 36 10.62 3.24 -1.11
N ALA A 37 11.30 2.20 -0.63
CA ALA A 37 12.67 2.29 -0.14
C ALA A 37 13.65 2.86 -1.18
N PHE A 38 13.41 2.61 -2.47
CA PHE A 38 14.29 3.01 -3.56
C PHE A 38 13.91 4.36 -4.20
N TYR A 39 12.74 4.89 -3.86
CA TYR A 39 12.24 6.14 -4.42
C TYR A 39 12.86 7.36 -3.71
N PRO A 40 13.01 8.50 -4.41
CA PRO A 40 13.53 9.71 -3.81
C PRO A 40 12.59 10.28 -2.74
N LYS A 41 13.18 11.02 -1.79
CA LYS A 41 12.44 11.75 -0.76
C LYS A 41 11.44 12.71 -1.40
N GLY A 42 10.25 12.80 -0.83
CA GLY A 42 9.14 13.57 -1.40
C GLY A 42 8.15 12.69 -2.17
N SER A 43 8.50 11.43 -2.45
CA SER A 43 7.57 10.46 -3.02
C SER A 43 6.45 10.15 -2.03
N LYS A 44 5.22 10.12 -2.52
CA LYS A 44 4.02 9.95 -1.70
C LYS A 44 3.24 8.73 -2.14
N LEU A 45 2.31 8.30 -1.30
CA LEU A 45 1.36 7.25 -1.65
C LEU A 45 0.09 7.84 -2.25
N SER A 46 -0.45 7.10 -3.21
CA SER A 46 -1.78 7.25 -3.79
C SER A 46 -2.58 6.00 -3.49
N ILE A 47 -3.86 6.17 -3.19
CA ILE A 47 -4.78 5.04 -3.04
C ILE A 47 -5.84 5.16 -4.12
N ASN A 48 -5.93 4.15 -4.97
CA ASN A 48 -6.92 4.07 -6.03
C ASN A 48 -7.42 2.64 -6.15
N ASN A 49 -8.75 2.45 -6.12
CA ASN A 49 -9.40 1.16 -6.27
C ASN A 49 -8.81 0.07 -5.36
N ASN A 50 -8.71 0.32 -4.05
CA ASN A 50 -8.21 -0.65 -3.05
C ASN A 50 -6.72 -1.01 -3.15
N LEU A 51 -5.98 -0.35 -4.05
CA LEU A 51 -4.56 -0.57 -4.27
C LEU A 51 -3.76 0.68 -3.96
N ILE A 52 -2.52 0.47 -3.58
CA ILE A 52 -1.56 1.54 -3.32
C ILE A 52 -0.68 1.73 -4.55
N PHE A 53 -0.38 2.99 -4.89
CA PHE A 53 0.62 3.31 -5.90
C PHE A 53 1.56 4.39 -5.38
N ILE A 54 2.82 4.31 -5.79
CA ILE A 54 3.81 5.35 -5.49
C ILE A 54 3.66 6.50 -6.50
N GLN A 55 3.53 7.72 -6.00
CA GLN A 55 3.61 8.94 -6.78
C GLN A 55 5.00 9.56 -6.58
N THR A 56 5.80 9.56 -7.65
CA THR A 56 7.09 10.27 -7.70
C THR A 56 6.89 11.78 -7.53
N THR A 57 7.98 12.47 -7.18
CA THR A 57 8.01 13.94 -7.10
C THR A 57 8.04 14.55 -8.49
N THR A 58 6.86 14.74 -9.07
CA THR A 58 6.70 15.50 -10.33
C THR A 58 6.04 16.85 -10.05
N TRP A 59 6.28 17.83 -10.94
CA TRP A 59 5.59 19.12 -10.89
C TRP A 59 4.06 18.98 -10.98
N THR A 60 3.59 17.92 -11.64
CA THR A 60 2.17 17.57 -11.77
C THR A 60 1.63 16.75 -10.60
N GLN A 61 2.46 16.38 -9.61
CA GLN A 61 2.06 15.56 -8.45
C GLN A 61 0.86 16.17 -7.71
N GLY A 62 0.82 17.50 -7.55
CA GLY A 62 -0.30 18.17 -6.89
C GLY A 62 -1.62 18.03 -7.65
N LEU A 63 -1.59 18.16 -8.97
CA LEU A 63 -2.78 18.05 -9.83
C LEU A 63 -3.31 16.62 -9.86
N LEU A 64 -2.41 15.63 -10.00
CA LEU A 64 -2.78 14.22 -10.01
C LEU A 64 -3.38 13.79 -8.67
N ARG A 65 -2.86 14.29 -7.56
CA ARG A 65 -3.41 14.03 -6.22
C ARG A 65 -4.79 14.64 -6.02
N THR A 66 -5.03 15.84 -6.54
CA THR A 66 -6.37 16.43 -6.51
C THR A 66 -7.36 15.61 -7.34
N TYR A 67 -6.93 15.12 -8.52
CA TYR A 67 -7.75 14.26 -9.38
C TYR A 67 -8.08 12.91 -8.72
N ASN A 68 -7.10 12.27 -8.06
CA ASN A 68 -7.28 11.01 -7.33
C ASN A 68 -7.90 11.19 -5.93
N HIS A 69 -8.22 12.43 -5.53
CA HIS A 69 -8.66 12.78 -4.18
C HIS A 69 -7.73 12.26 -3.06
N ASP A 70 -6.42 12.19 -3.34
CA ASP A 70 -5.42 11.66 -2.41
C ASP A 70 -5.08 12.65 -1.30
N LYS A 71 -5.43 12.31 -0.06
CA LYS A 71 -5.15 13.13 1.13
C LYS A 71 -3.90 12.64 1.85
N ARG A 72 -3.33 13.47 2.72
CA ARG A 72 -2.20 13.05 3.57
C ARG A 72 -2.66 12.01 4.59
N ASP A 73 -3.89 12.14 5.06
CA ASP A 73 -4.53 11.20 5.99
C ASP A 73 -4.76 9.81 5.40
N ASP A 74 -4.61 9.63 4.08
CA ASP A 74 -4.72 8.30 3.45
C ASP A 74 -3.64 7.33 3.96
N VAL A 75 -2.54 7.85 4.51
CA VAL A 75 -1.50 7.08 5.21
C VAL A 75 -2.10 6.31 6.40
N PHE A 76 -3.17 6.80 7.04
CA PHE A 76 -3.83 6.10 8.14
C PHE A 76 -4.42 4.74 7.72
N PHE A 77 -4.70 4.54 6.42
CA PHE A 77 -5.24 3.28 5.92
C PHE A 77 -4.20 2.16 5.83
N LEU A 78 -2.90 2.51 5.83
CA LEU A 78 -1.81 1.53 5.87
C LEU A 78 -1.86 0.63 7.10
N PHE A 79 -2.38 1.12 8.24
CA PHE A 79 -2.44 0.36 9.48
C PHE A 79 -3.10 -1.01 9.28
N ASN A 80 -4.29 -1.01 8.68
CA ASN A 80 -5.05 -2.23 8.46
C ASN A 80 -4.36 -3.15 7.45
N ALA A 81 -3.73 -2.59 6.42
CA ALA A 81 -2.98 -3.37 5.42
C ALA A 81 -1.77 -4.07 6.06
N ILE A 82 -0.98 -3.35 6.86
CA ILE A 82 0.21 -3.88 7.53
C ILE A 82 -0.16 -4.97 8.55
N MET A 83 -1.19 -4.72 9.39
CA MET A 83 -1.66 -5.72 10.35
C MET A 83 -2.16 -6.99 9.67
N ARG A 84 -2.95 -6.83 8.60
CA ARG A 84 -3.45 -7.97 7.81
C ARG A 84 -2.32 -8.71 7.10
N PHE A 85 -1.30 -8.02 6.63
CA PHE A 85 -0.14 -8.66 6.00
C PHE A 85 0.56 -9.59 7.00
N ASN A 86 0.91 -9.05 8.18
CA ASN A 86 1.57 -9.83 9.22
C ASN A 86 0.75 -11.05 9.67
N ARG A 87 -0.58 -10.96 9.69
CA ARG A 87 -1.45 -12.06 10.09
C ARG A 87 -1.72 -13.08 8.96
N PHE A 88 -2.09 -12.61 7.77
CA PHE A 88 -2.57 -13.48 6.69
C PHE A 88 -1.45 -14.13 5.90
N TYR A 89 -0.29 -13.49 5.86
CA TYR A 89 0.92 -13.98 5.18
C TYR A 89 1.96 -14.53 6.16
N ALA A 90 1.61 -14.72 7.45
CA ALA A 90 2.46 -15.35 8.45
C ALA A 90 2.97 -16.74 8.02
N TYR A 91 2.12 -17.50 7.32
CA TYR A 91 2.45 -18.84 6.79
C TYR A 91 3.69 -18.85 5.87
N MET A 92 3.98 -17.72 5.19
CA MET A 92 5.17 -17.60 4.34
C MET A 92 6.47 -17.76 5.14
N ARG A 93 6.44 -17.53 6.46
CA ARG A 93 7.60 -17.76 7.34
C ARG A 93 7.87 -19.25 7.61
N GLU A 94 6.86 -20.10 7.48
CA GLU A 94 6.90 -21.49 7.94
C GLU A 94 7.03 -22.52 6.79
N GLU A 95 6.50 -22.22 5.59
CA GLU A 95 6.39 -23.22 4.51
C GLU A 95 7.67 -23.48 3.70
N ASN A 96 8.34 -22.45 3.17
CA ASN A 96 9.43 -22.57 2.19
C ASN A 96 10.47 -21.45 2.40
N ASP A 97 11.75 -21.77 2.21
CA ASP A 97 12.85 -20.81 2.28
C ASP A 97 12.68 -19.64 1.29
N ASP A 98 12.19 -19.89 0.07
CA ASP A 98 11.96 -18.81 -0.92
C ASP A 98 10.87 -17.82 -0.46
N PHE A 99 9.75 -18.33 0.08
CA PHE A 99 8.68 -17.47 0.59
C PHE A 99 9.08 -16.75 1.87
N ARG A 100 9.88 -17.39 2.73
CA ARG A 100 10.45 -16.77 3.92
C ARG A 100 11.35 -15.61 3.51
N ASN A 101 12.24 -15.83 2.55
CA ASN A 101 13.14 -14.81 2.02
C ASN A 101 12.38 -13.62 1.42
N LEU A 102 11.31 -13.87 0.65
CA LEU A 102 10.44 -12.81 0.15
C LEU A 102 9.77 -12.04 1.28
N PHE A 103 9.19 -12.75 2.26
CA PHE A 103 8.50 -12.13 3.38
C PHE A 103 9.46 -11.24 4.20
N GLU A 104 10.65 -11.73 4.54
CA GLU A 104 11.67 -10.98 5.27
C GLU A 104 12.18 -9.77 4.47
N LEU A 105 12.35 -9.92 3.15
CA LEU A 105 12.75 -8.83 2.27
C LEU A 105 11.68 -7.74 2.21
N LEU A 106 10.40 -8.11 2.10
CA LEU A 106 9.27 -7.18 2.13
C LEU A 106 9.18 -6.40 3.44
N ILE A 107 9.38 -7.06 4.59
CA ILE A 107 9.44 -6.39 5.89
C ILE A 107 10.62 -5.43 5.96
N THR A 108 11.80 -5.87 5.54
CA THR A 108 13.04 -5.07 5.61
C THR A 108 12.94 -3.81 4.75
N LEU A 109 12.60 -3.98 3.47
CA LEU A 109 12.42 -2.86 2.55
C LEU A 109 11.21 -2.00 2.93
N GLY A 110 10.12 -2.61 3.40
CA GLY A 110 8.93 -1.88 3.85
C GLY A 110 9.23 -0.91 4.99
N LYS A 111 10.11 -1.27 5.93
CA LYS A 111 10.59 -0.36 6.98
C LYS A 111 11.37 0.82 6.40
N LEU A 112 12.25 0.58 5.43
CA LEU A 112 12.98 1.65 4.74
C LEU A 112 12.04 2.56 3.95
N GLY A 113 11.00 2.00 3.31
CA GLY A 113 9.94 2.77 2.67
C GLY A 113 9.17 3.66 3.65
N ILE A 114 8.84 3.16 4.83
CA ILE A 114 8.23 3.98 5.91
C ILE A 114 9.20 5.07 6.38
N ASP A 115 10.50 4.79 6.50
CA ASP A 115 11.51 5.78 6.85
C ASP A 115 11.58 6.90 5.77
N ASN A 116 11.43 6.55 4.49
CA ASN A 116 11.31 7.53 3.40
C ASN A 116 10.02 8.36 3.49
N LEU A 117 8.89 7.77 3.90
CA LEU A 117 7.64 8.52 4.17
C LEU A 117 7.81 9.46 5.36
N LEU A 118 8.43 9.01 6.44
CA LEU A 118 8.74 9.84 7.62
C LEU A 118 9.54 11.07 7.21
N GLN A 119 10.58 10.89 6.40
CA GLN A 119 11.38 12.00 5.88
C GLN A 119 10.58 12.91 4.93
N THR A 120 9.71 12.34 4.10
CA THR A 120 8.84 13.09 3.19
C THR A 120 7.86 13.99 3.95
N TYR A 121 7.34 13.53 5.08
CA TYR A 121 6.39 14.27 5.91
C TYR A 121 7.04 15.01 7.08
N ALA A 122 8.36 14.94 7.27
CA ALA A 122 9.06 15.53 8.41
C ALA A 122 8.81 17.04 8.58
N ASN A 123 8.67 17.76 7.46
CA ASN A 123 8.39 19.20 7.45
C ASN A 123 6.89 19.54 7.52
N CYS A 124 6.01 18.55 7.66
CA CYS A 124 4.58 18.78 7.81
C CYS A 124 4.24 19.03 9.28
N GLU A 125 3.40 20.02 9.57
CA GLU A 125 3.00 20.44 10.93
C GLU A 125 2.10 19.42 11.68
N GLN A 126 1.98 18.18 11.19
CA GLN A 126 1.08 17.16 11.71
C GLN A 126 1.86 16.07 12.45
N ALA A 127 2.22 16.33 13.70
CA ALA A 127 2.97 15.39 14.55
C ALA A 127 2.30 14.01 14.67
N SER A 128 0.97 13.95 14.63
CA SER A 128 0.21 12.69 14.69
C SER A 128 0.51 11.76 13.51
N LEU A 129 0.75 12.30 12.31
CA LEU A 129 1.13 11.51 11.13
C LEU A 129 2.50 10.86 11.32
N LEU A 130 3.47 11.62 11.83
CA LEU A 130 4.82 11.15 12.09
C LEU A 130 4.83 10.04 13.15
N HIS A 131 4.13 10.25 14.27
CA HIS A 131 3.99 9.22 15.31
C HIS A 131 3.32 7.95 14.79
N THR A 132 2.33 8.10 13.91
CA THR A 132 1.64 6.95 13.30
C THR A 132 2.57 6.16 12.38
N LEU A 133 3.36 6.82 11.55
CA LEU A 133 4.36 6.16 10.71
C LEU A 133 5.44 5.44 11.55
N GLN A 134 5.88 6.04 12.66
CA GLN A 134 6.78 5.38 13.63
C GLN A 134 6.14 4.12 14.25
N MET A 135 4.85 4.19 14.58
CA MET A 135 4.09 3.04 15.06
C MET A 135 4.02 1.94 13.98
N TYR A 136 3.79 2.28 12.72
CA TYR A 136 3.76 1.29 11.61
C TYR A 136 5.11 0.59 11.43
N ARG A 137 6.20 1.35 11.51
CA ARG A 137 7.55 0.79 11.49
C ARG A 137 7.75 -0.23 12.61
N THR A 138 7.26 0.09 13.81
CA THR A 138 7.32 -0.80 14.98
C THR A 138 6.47 -2.05 14.80
N ILE A 139 5.27 -1.95 14.20
CA ILE A 139 4.39 -3.09 13.90
C ILE A 139 5.05 -4.07 12.92
N LEU A 140 5.78 -3.56 11.92
CA LEU A 140 6.53 -4.42 11.00
C LEU A 140 7.66 -5.20 11.72
N GLU A 141 8.27 -4.61 12.76
CA GLU A 141 9.32 -5.27 13.55
C GLU A 141 8.75 -6.26 14.58
N LYS A 142 7.65 -5.89 15.24
CA LYS A 142 7.06 -6.64 16.35
C LYS A 142 5.52 -6.66 16.20
N PRO A 143 4.98 -7.52 15.34
CA PRO A 143 3.54 -7.59 15.11
C PRO A 143 2.74 -7.94 16.37
N ASP A 144 3.34 -8.74 17.26
CA ASP A 144 2.67 -9.28 18.46
C ASP A 144 2.30 -8.23 19.51
N VAL A 145 2.91 -7.03 19.44
CA VAL A 145 2.65 -5.93 20.38
C VAL A 145 1.23 -5.36 20.21
N PHE A 146 0.60 -5.58 19.05
CA PHE A 146 -0.67 -4.93 18.68
C PHE A 146 -1.82 -5.91 18.43
N SER A 147 -1.64 -7.20 18.77
CA SER A 147 -2.59 -8.28 18.46
C SER A 147 -3.79 -8.39 19.41
N ALA A 148 -3.82 -7.66 20.53
CA ALA A 148 -4.64 -8.03 21.69
C ALA A 148 -6.10 -7.51 21.73
N ASP A 149 -6.50 -6.45 21.02
CA ASP A 149 -7.71 -5.69 21.44
C ASP A 149 -8.79 -5.39 20.36
N SER A 150 -8.95 -6.16 19.27
CA SER A 150 -10.01 -5.85 18.28
C SER A 150 -10.74 -7.05 17.69
N GLU A 151 -11.44 -7.85 18.52
CA GLU A 151 -11.96 -9.16 18.07
C GLU A 151 -13.43 -9.22 17.60
N ASN A 152 -14.31 -8.28 17.92
CA ASN A 152 -15.76 -8.54 17.73
C ASN A 152 -16.45 -7.91 16.51
N SER A 153 -15.83 -6.97 15.79
CA SER A 153 -16.44 -6.35 14.58
C SER A 153 -15.65 -6.56 13.28
N LYS A 154 -14.50 -7.27 13.34
CA LYS A 154 -13.59 -7.49 12.20
C LYS A 154 -13.65 -8.88 11.57
N LYS A 155 -14.31 -9.86 12.22
CA LYS A 155 -14.30 -11.27 11.79
C LYS A 155 -14.80 -11.48 10.37
N ASP A 156 -15.88 -10.82 9.97
CA ASP A 156 -16.51 -11.02 8.66
C ASP A 156 -15.62 -10.54 7.49
N ILE A 157 -15.04 -9.33 7.62
CA ILE A 157 -14.13 -8.78 6.61
C ILE A 157 -12.83 -9.58 6.58
N ASP A 158 -12.29 -9.98 7.72
CA ASP A 158 -11.03 -10.70 7.78
C ASP A 158 -11.16 -12.13 7.19
N GLU A 159 -12.29 -12.82 7.35
CA GLU A 159 -12.59 -14.10 6.70
C GLU A 159 -12.63 -13.98 5.18
N VAL A 160 -13.21 -12.88 4.68
CA VAL A 160 -13.16 -12.54 3.26
C VAL A 160 -11.68 -12.38 2.87
N PHE A 161 -10.93 -11.48 3.49
CA PHE A 161 -9.53 -11.20 3.09
C PHE A 161 -8.57 -12.39 3.17
N ILE A 162 -8.77 -13.35 4.08
CA ILE A 162 -7.93 -14.55 4.10
C ILE A 162 -7.98 -15.29 2.76
N LYS A 163 -9.11 -15.26 2.05
CA LYS A 163 -9.23 -15.91 0.74
C LYS A 163 -8.50 -15.15 -0.38
N ILE A 164 -8.32 -13.82 -0.25
CA ILE A 164 -7.64 -13.01 -1.26
C ILE A 164 -6.17 -13.43 -1.46
N ARG A 165 -5.54 -13.98 -0.41
CA ARG A 165 -4.14 -14.43 -0.47
C ARG A 165 -3.91 -15.50 -1.55
N HIS A 166 -4.96 -16.25 -1.90
CA HIS A 166 -4.90 -17.30 -2.93
C HIS A 166 -4.97 -16.75 -4.37
N ILE A 167 -5.09 -15.44 -4.56
CA ILE A 167 -5.04 -14.81 -5.90
C ILE A 167 -3.63 -14.90 -6.50
N TYR A 168 -2.60 -14.89 -5.66
CA TYR A 168 -1.20 -15.00 -6.06
C TYR A 168 -0.78 -16.46 -6.14
N THR A 169 -0.20 -16.84 -7.27
CA THR A 169 0.49 -18.12 -7.41
C THR A 169 1.97 -17.95 -7.05
N THR A 170 2.65 -19.07 -6.86
CA THR A 170 4.10 -19.11 -6.63
C THR A 170 4.89 -18.34 -7.70
N HIS A 171 4.44 -18.35 -8.95
CA HIS A 171 5.14 -17.66 -10.03
C HIS A 171 5.12 -16.14 -9.87
N GLU A 172 3.97 -15.54 -9.50
CA GLU A 172 3.91 -14.10 -9.29
C GLU A 172 4.70 -13.67 -8.06
N LEU A 173 4.69 -14.48 -7.00
CA LEU A 173 5.51 -14.24 -5.80
C LEU A 173 7.00 -14.28 -6.14
N ASN A 174 7.44 -15.23 -6.98
CA ASN A 174 8.82 -15.31 -7.45
C ASN A 174 9.18 -14.12 -8.34
N VAL A 175 8.28 -13.64 -9.20
CA VAL A 175 8.50 -12.44 -10.00
C VAL A 175 8.68 -11.22 -9.09
N LEU A 176 7.83 -11.06 -8.08
CA LEU A 176 7.94 -9.99 -7.09
C LEU A 176 9.30 -10.05 -6.38
N TYR A 177 9.67 -11.23 -5.87
CA TYR A 177 10.93 -11.45 -5.15
C TYR A 177 12.15 -11.09 -6.00
N ASN A 178 12.23 -11.65 -7.21
CA ASN A 178 13.35 -11.39 -8.11
C ASN A 178 13.40 -9.93 -8.56
N THR A 179 12.24 -9.29 -8.75
CA THR A 179 12.21 -7.85 -9.08
C THR A 179 12.79 -7.01 -7.95
N LEU A 180 12.41 -7.29 -6.69
CA LEU A 180 12.97 -6.58 -5.53
C LEU A 180 14.49 -6.76 -5.45
N LEU A 181 15.00 -7.98 -5.68
CA LEU A 181 16.45 -8.23 -5.72
C LEU A 181 17.15 -7.50 -6.87
N LEU A 182 16.50 -7.36 -8.03
CA LEU A 182 17.06 -6.62 -9.17
C LEU A 182 17.15 -5.12 -8.88
N VAL A 183 16.13 -4.55 -8.23
CA VAL A 183 16.12 -3.14 -7.83
C VAL A 183 17.16 -2.86 -6.76
N ASP A 184 17.32 -3.77 -5.79
CA ASP A 184 18.36 -3.65 -4.77
C ASP A 184 19.77 -3.63 -5.36
N LYS A 185 20.01 -4.40 -6.45
CA LYS A 185 21.29 -4.42 -7.17
C LYS A 185 21.51 -3.23 -8.10
N ASN A 186 20.46 -2.70 -8.71
CA ASN A 186 20.53 -1.60 -9.69
C ASN A 186 19.48 -0.53 -9.34
N PRO A 187 19.67 0.20 -8.22
CA PRO A 187 18.66 1.11 -7.70
C PRO A 187 18.34 2.25 -8.65
N GLU A 188 19.26 2.67 -9.51
CA GLU A 188 19.04 3.72 -10.52
C GLU A 188 17.92 3.41 -11.53
N HIS A 189 17.56 2.13 -11.68
CA HIS A 189 16.53 1.67 -12.61
C HIS A 189 15.21 1.32 -11.91
N TYR A 190 15.00 1.78 -10.67
CA TYR A 190 13.81 1.46 -9.86
C TYR A 190 12.49 1.74 -10.60
N GLU A 191 12.38 2.83 -11.36
CA GLU A 191 11.16 3.19 -12.09
C GLU A 191 10.81 2.17 -13.17
N THR A 192 11.82 1.70 -13.92
CA THR A 192 11.64 0.73 -14.99
C THR A 192 11.19 -0.62 -14.43
N TYR A 193 11.84 -1.08 -13.37
CA TYR A 193 11.49 -2.34 -12.71
C TYR A 193 10.09 -2.28 -12.09
N MET A 194 9.76 -1.19 -11.41
CA MET A 194 8.43 -1.00 -10.83
C MET A 194 7.34 -0.96 -11.92
N THR A 195 7.58 -0.24 -13.01
CA THR A 195 6.64 -0.17 -14.14
C THR A 195 6.43 -1.56 -14.74
N GLY A 196 7.50 -2.33 -14.94
CA GLY A 196 7.44 -3.70 -15.43
C GLY A 196 6.65 -4.62 -14.50
N LEU A 197 6.92 -4.58 -13.20
CA LEU A 197 6.19 -5.37 -12.22
C LEU A 197 4.70 -5.01 -12.20
N ASN A 198 4.38 -3.72 -12.15
CA ASN A 198 3.00 -3.25 -12.16
C ASN A 198 2.27 -3.69 -13.44
N ALA A 199 2.96 -3.75 -14.59
CA ALA A 199 2.40 -4.26 -15.84
C ALA A 199 2.12 -5.77 -15.76
N ILE A 200 3.08 -6.56 -15.27
CA ILE A 200 2.94 -8.01 -15.07
C ILE A 200 1.80 -8.33 -14.09
N MET A 201 1.64 -7.52 -13.04
CA MET A 201 0.65 -7.73 -11.99
C MET A 201 -0.75 -7.16 -12.33
N GLN A 202 -0.93 -6.44 -13.44
CA GLN A 202 -2.23 -5.87 -13.83
C GLN A 202 -3.41 -6.87 -13.83
N PRO A 203 -3.25 -8.12 -14.33
CA PRO A 203 -4.34 -9.09 -14.29
C PRO A 203 -4.77 -9.40 -12.86
N LYS A 204 -3.81 -9.47 -11.92
CA LYS A 204 -4.09 -9.72 -10.49
C LYS A 204 -4.71 -8.50 -9.82
N TYR A 205 -4.26 -7.30 -10.14
CA TYR A 205 -4.87 -6.06 -9.65
C TYR A 205 -6.33 -5.95 -10.07
N THR A 206 -6.65 -6.31 -11.30
CA THR A 206 -8.03 -6.37 -11.80
C THR A 206 -8.83 -7.45 -11.07
N ALA A 207 -8.24 -8.63 -10.85
CA ALA A 207 -8.88 -9.72 -10.12
C ALA A 207 -9.14 -9.37 -8.65
N ILE A 208 -8.20 -8.70 -7.98
CA ILE A 208 -8.34 -8.19 -6.60
C ILE A 208 -9.49 -7.21 -6.54
N LYS A 209 -9.51 -6.21 -7.44
CA LYS A 209 -10.60 -5.23 -7.50
C LYS A 209 -11.97 -5.91 -7.66
N LYS A 210 -12.07 -6.83 -8.61
CA LYS A 210 -13.31 -7.58 -8.84
C LYS A 210 -13.70 -8.39 -7.59
N TRP A 211 -12.75 -9.11 -7.01
CA TRP A 211 -12.99 -9.95 -5.86
C TRP A 211 -13.43 -9.13 -4.64
N ILE A 212 -12.81 -7.97 -4.38
CA ILE A 212 -13.21 -7.07 -3.28
C ILE A 212 -14.63 -6.58 -3.54
N ASN A 213 -14.97 -6.18 -4.76
CA ASN A 213 -16.32 -5.72 -5.11
C ASN A 213 -17.38 -6.82 -4.95
N ASP A 214 -17.05 -8.05 -5.33
CA ASP A 214 -17.97 -9.19 -5.31
C ASP A 214 -18.17 -9.77 -3.90
N ASN A 215 -17.17 -9.66 -3.01
CA ASN A 215 -17.19 -10.30 -1.68
C ASN A 215 -17.33 -9.33 -0.51
N ILE A 216 -17.18 -8.03 -0.76
CA ILE A 216 -17.37 -6.98 0.23
C ILE A 216 -18.58 -6.15 -0.21
N VAL A 217 -19.74 -6.80 -0.22
CA VAL A 217 -21.05 -6.17 -0.49
C VAL A 217 -21.73 -5.89 0.85
N TYR A 218 -22.22 -4.66 1.03
CA TYR A 218 -23.08 -4.26 2.14
C TYR A 218 -24.51 -4.78 1.96
#